data_AF-A0A7E5WTJ9-F1
#
_entry.id   AF-A0A7E5WTJ9-F1
#
_cell.length_a   1.000
_cell.length_b   1.000
_cell.length_c   1.000
_cell.angle_alpha   90.00
_cell.angle_beta   90.00
_cell.angle_gamma   90.00
#
_symmetry.space_group_name_H-M   'P 1'
#
loop_
_entity.id
_entity.type
_entity.pdbx_description
1 polymer ?
#
loop_
_entity_poly.entity_id
_entity_poly.type
_entity_poly.pdbx_seq_one_letter_code
_entity_poly.pdbx_strand_id
1 'polypeptide(L)'
;MVRGSGRGRGMPGRGGMGRPPFNRPRVLMLRPPFDLILAEPAFPRCKPVPDDSALTQALLKRHAELCPTPAEQSAVLSLVTKLQTVLDNLVVAPGDFAACQLEEVRQVGSYKKGTMMAGKNVADIVVIMKTLPTKEAVEGLSNKVNEELNKLMRAEGGTTVTTASHERGFTVTAASAAVRLLVTTLHQNLRKLEPEVHLDYKVISSHLAAIRHSRWFEENAHHSSIKVLIRLLRDMCSRHAGLEPLTPWMIDLLAHHCIMNNPARQALPINVAFRRALSLLAGGLFLPGCMPVFPSSPPSLAATTTLLPLALPQ
;
A
#
# COMPACT_ATOMS: atom_id res chain seq x y z
N MET A 1 70.04 54.94 35.67
CA MET A 1 70.19 53.64 34.98
C MET A 1 68.90 52.84 35.16
N VAL A 2 68.28 52.12 34.23
CA VAL A 2 68.28 52.01 32.76
C VAL A 2 66.92 51.32 32.45
N ARG A 3 66.20 51.78 31.42
CA ARG A 3 64.98 51.16 30.87
C ARG A 3 65.30 50.52 29.51
N GLY A 4 64.69 49.36 29.23
CA GLY A 4 63.93 49.16 27.99
C GLY A 4 64.55 48.36 26.81
N SER A 5 63.88 47.22 26.52
CA SER A 5 63.39 46.74 25.21
C SER A 5 64.33 46.38 24.04
N GLY A 6 64.20 45.12 23.57
CA GLY A 6 63.68 44.87 22.21
C GLY A 6 64.43 43.90 21.26
N ARG A 7 63.64 42.98 20.66
CA ARG A 7 63.79 42.25 19.38
C ARG A 7 64.74 41.02 19.35
N GLY A 8 64.42 39.88 18.73
CA GLY A 8 63.35 39.54 17.78
C GLY A 8 63.05 38.03 17.72
N ARG A 9 61.80 37.73 17.36
CA ARG A 9 61.14 36.43 17.30
C ARG A 9 61.38 35.81 15.90
N GLY A 10 62.02 34.64 15.85
CA GLY A 10 62.06 33.76 14.68
C GLY A 10 60.77 32.95 14.55
N MET A 11 60.29 32.84 13.31
CA MET A 11 59.05 32.19 12.86
C MET A 11 58.95 30.71 13.30
N PRO A 12 57.84 30.24 13.89
CA PRO A 12 57.56 28.81 14.03
C PRO A 12 56.83 28.24 12.80
N GLY A 13 57.19 27.00 12.48
CA GLY A 13 56.74 26.22 11.35
C GLY A 13 55.21 26.16 11.17
N ARG A 14 54.84 26.26 9.90
CA ARG A 14 53.50 26.19 9.32
C ARG A 14 52.76 24.93 9.83
N GLY A 15 51.71 25.16 10.62
CA GLY A 15 50.81 24.12 11.10
C GLY A 15 50.18 23.35 9.94
N GLY A 16 50.39 22.04 9.92
CA GLY A 16 49.61 21.12 9.10
C GLY A 16 48.16 21.14 9.58
N MET A 17 47.29 21.84 8.84
CA MET A 17 45.85 21.67 8.95
C MET A 17 45.53 20.20 8.70
N GLY A 18 45.15 19.49 9.77
CA GLY A 18 44.57 18.17 9.67
C GLY A 18 43.42 18.21 8.66
N ARG A 19 43.57 17.45 7.57
CA ARG A 19 42.46 17.19 6.65
C ARG A 19 41.31 16.61 7.47
N PRO A 20 40.08 17.14 7.37
CA PRO A 20 38.93 16.48 7.98
C PRO A 20 38.83 15.06 7.40
N PRO A 21 38.40 14.05 8.18
CA PRO A 21 38.24 12.71 7.66
C PRO A 21 37.23 12.75 6.50
N PHE A 22 37.69 12.44 5.30
CA PHE A 22 36.93 12.45 4.04
C PHE A 22 35.85 11.35 3.95
N ASN A 23 35.39 10.82 5.09
CA ASN A 23 34.50 9.66 5.10
C ASN A 23 33.39 9.78 6.17
N ARG A 24 32.84 10.99 6.35
CA ARG A 24 31.47 11.06 6.90
C ARG A 24 30.52 10.61 5.78
N PRO A 25 29.71 9.55 5.97
CA PRO A 25 28.66 9.24 5.01
C PRO A 25 27.87 10.53 4.80
N ARG A 26 27.74 10.97 3.53
CA ARG A 26 26.90 12.14 3.22
C ARG A 26 25.55 11.84 3.85
N VAL A 27 25.18 12.58 4.89
CA VAL A 27 23.83 12.56 5.40
C VAL A 27 23.00 13.00 4.22
N LEU A 28 22.34 12.05 3.55
CA LEU A 28 21.37 12.33 2.51
C LEU A 28 20.31 13.17 3.22
N MET A 29 20.42 14.50 3.08
CA MET A 29 19.39 15.40 3.55
C MET A 29 18.16 15.06 2.74
N LEU A 30 17.25 14.32 3.37
CA LEU A 30 15.99 13.95 2.76
C LEU A 30 15.20 15.24 2.54
N ARG A 31 14.96 15.59 1.26
CA ARG A 31 14.18 16.77 0.90
C ARG A 31 12.83 16.30 0.35
N PRO A 32 11.71 16.87 0.77
CA PRO A 32 10.45 16.65 0.07
C PRO A 32 10.60 17.18 -1.38
N PRO A 33 9.89 16.59 -2.35
CA PRO A 33 9.88 17.12 -3.70
C PRO A 33 9.17 18.49 -3.68
N PHE A 34 9.42 19.30 -4.69
CA PHE A 34 8.69 20.55 -4.83
C PHE A 34 7.19 20.27 -5.02
N ASP A 35 6.35 20.94 -4.23
CA ASP A 35 4.90 20.85 -4.30
C ASP A 35 4.29 22.24 -4.35
N LEU A 36 3.74 22.59 -5.52
CA LEU A 36 3.13 23.90 -5.75
C LEU A 36 1.96 24.17 -4.80
N ILE A 37 1.20 23.16 -4.39
CA ILE A 37 0.05 23.36 -3.50
C ILE A 37 0.50 23.76 -2.08
N LEU A 38 1.66 23.27 -1.64
CA LEU A 38 2.23 23.65 -0.35
C LEU A 38 2.98 24.99 -0.42
N ALA A 39 3.45 25.37 -1.61
CA ALA A 39 4.21 26.60 -1.84
C ALA A 39 3.36 27.73 -2.46
N GLU A 40 2.05 27.58 -2.60
CA GLU A 40 1.17 28.54 -3.30
C GLU A 40 1.39 30.01 -2.88
N PRO A 41 1.58 30.35 -1.58
CA PRO A 41 1.86 31.74 -1.17
C PRO A 41 3.15 32.33 -1.77
N ALA A 42 4.14 31.50 -2.09
CA ALA A 42 5.39 31.91 -2.72
C ALA A 42 5.30 32.00 -4.25
N PHE A 43 4.22 31.48 -4.86
CA PHE A 43 4.01 31.43 -6.30
C PHE A 43 2.66 32.05 -6.69
N PRO A 44 2.47 33.36 -6.48
CA PRO A 44 1.24 34.04 -6.88
C PRO A 44 1.05 33.96 -8.40
N ARG A 45 -0.18 33.65 -8.83
CA ARG A 45 -0.49 33.54 -10.26
C ARG A 45 -0.56 34.93 -10.90
N CYS A 46 0.16 35.11 -12.01
CA CYS A 46 0.05 36.32 -12.83
C CYS A 46 -1.21 36.36 -13.72
N LYS A 47 -1.85 35.20 -13.92
CA LYS A 47 -3.06 35.03 -14.73
C LYS A 47 -4.11 34.28 -13.91
N PRO A 48 -5.42 34.47 -14.18
CA PRO A 48 -6.46 33.70 -13.50
C PRO A 48 -6.26 32.20 -13.70
N VAL A 49 -6.82 31.42 -12.78
CA VAL A 49 -6.82 29.95 -12.89
C VAL A 49 -7.51 29.56 -14.20
N PRO A 50 -6.86 28.75 -15.06
CA PRO A 50 -7.51 28.26 -16.27
C PRO A 50 -8.80 27.51 -15.95
N ASP A 51 -9.80 27.64 -16.81
CA ASP A 51 -11.00 26.81 -16.70
C ASP A 51 -10.68 25.35 -17.04
N ASP A 52 -10.79 24.50 -16.04
CA ASP A 52 -10.48 23.07 -16.11
C ASP A 52 -11.75 22.20 -16.07
N SER A 53 -12.90 22.79 -16.39
CA SER A 53 -14.19 22.08 -16.45
C SER A 53 -14.13 20.87 -17.37
N ALA A 54 -13.50 20.99 -18.55
CA ALA A 54 -13.34 19.89 -19.50
C ALA A 54 -12.51 18.73 -18.93
N LEU A 55 -11.39 19.02 -18.24
CA LEU A 55 -10.60 17.98 -17.58
C LEU A 55 -11.40 17.32 -16.45
N THR A 56 -12.11 18.11 -15.66
CA THR A 56 -12.92 17.61 -14.56
C THR A 56 -13.99 16.64 -15.07
N GLN A 57 -14.71 17.00 -16.12
CA GLN A 57 -15.69 16.13 -16.77
C GLN A 57 -15.05 14.84 -17.34
N ALA A 58 -13.89 14.95 -17.98
CA ALA A 58 -13.18 13.78 -18.51
C ALA A 58 -12.75 12.80 -17.41
N LEU A 59 -12.21 13.31 -16.29
CA LEU A 59 -11.81 12.49 -15.14
C LEU A 59 -13.01 11.81 -14.49
N LEU A 60 -14.14 12.52 -14.32
CA LEU A 60 -15.35 11.94 -13.74
C LEU A 60 -15.99 10.91 -14.67
N LYS A 61 -16.01 11.17 -15.99
CA LYS A 61 -16.48 10.20 -16.99
C LYS A 61 -15.63 8.93 -16.94
N ARG A 62 -14.29 9.07 -16.98
CA ARG A 62 -13.39 7.91 -16.90
C ARG A 62 -13.55 7.17 -15.57
N HIS A 63 -13.72 7.88 -14.46
CA HIS A 63 -13.99 7.26 -13.18
C HIS A 63 -15.26 6.41 -13.20
N ALA A 64 -16.35 6.89 -13.81
CA ALA A 64 -17.59 6.14 -13.94
C ALA A 64 -17.41 4.84 -14.74
N GLU A 65 -16.63 4.88 -15.83
CA GLU A 65 -16.27 3.68 -16.62
C GLU A 65 -15.44 2.65 -15.83
N LEU A 66 -14.66 3.12 -14.86
CA LEU A 66 -13.80 2.27 -14.03
C LEU A 66 -14.51 1.74 -12.79
N CYS A 67 -15.70 2.23 -12.45
CA CYS A 67 -16.45 1.80 -11.29
C CYS A 67 -17.12 0.44 -11.55
N PRO A 68 -16.99 -0.53 -10.63
CA PRO A 68 -17.73 -1.79 -10.74
C PRO A 68 -19.22 -1.54 -10.80
N THR A 69 -19.92 -2.28 -11.64
CA THR A 69 -21.37 -2.19 -11.79
C THR A 69 -22.08 -2.66 -10.50
N PRO A 70 -23.35 -2.27 -10.26
CA PRO A 70 -24.09 -2.73 -9.09
C PRO A 70 -24.19 -4.26 -8.99
N ALA A 71 -24.26 -4.96 -10.13
CA ALA A 71 -24.27 -6.41 -10.19
C ALA A 71 -22.92 -7.01 -9.73
N GLU A 72 -21.80 -6.44 -10.20
CA GLU A 72 -20.46 -6.85 -9.76
C GLU A 72 -20.26 -6.61 -8.25
N GLN A 73 -20.71 -5.45 -7.75
CA GLN A 73 -20.64 -5.12 -6.32
C GLN A 73 -21.46 -6.09 -5.47
N SER A 74 -22.69 -6.40 -5.90
CA SER A 74 -23.57 -7.34 -5.21
C SER A 74 -23.01 -8.76 -5.20
N ALA A 75 -22.45 -9.23 -6.32
CA ALA A 75 -21.84 -10.56 -6.43
C ALA A 75 -20.67 -10.72 -5.46
N VAL A 76 -19.77 -9.75 -5.41
CA VAL A 76 -18.61 -9.77 -4.50
C VAL A 76 -19.05 -9.66 -3.05
N LEU A 77 -19.99 -8.75 -2.75
CA LEU A 77 -20.54 -8.60 -1.40
C LEU A 77 -21.17 -9.91 -0.90
N SER A 78 -22.01 -10.55 -1.73
CA SER A 78 -22.67 -11.82 -1.38
C SER A 78 -21.65 -12.91 -1.03
N LEU A 79 -20.62 -13.09 -1.87
CA LEU A 79 -19.58 -14.08 -1.63
C LEU A 79 -18.75 -13.75 -0.37
N VAL A 80 -18.35 -12.49 -0.19
CA VAL A 80 -17.58 -12.06 0.98
C VAL A 80 -18.38 -12.26 2.26
N THR A 81 -19.66 -11.88 2.30
CA THR A 81 -20.49 -12.04 3.51
C THR A 81 -20.64 -13.51 3.90
N LYS A 82 -20.95 -14.39 2.96
CA LYS A 82 -21.08 -15.83 3.24
C LYS A 82 -19.77 -16.44 3.71
N LEU A 83 -18.68 -16.08 3.06
CA LEU A 83 -17.35 -16.55 3.42
C LEU A 83 -16.91 -16.02 4.79
N GLN A 84 -17.23 -14.77 5.11
CA GLN A 84 -17.00 -14.17 6.42
C GLN A 84 -17.75 -14.95 7.51
N THR A 85 -19.02 -15.31 7.29
CA THR A 85 -19.79 -16.13 8.24
C THR A 85 -19.15 -17.50 8.48
N VAL A 86 -18.69 -18.19 7.42
CA VAL A 86 -17.98 -19.48 7.58
C VAL A 86 -16.72 -19.31 8.42
N LEU A 87 -15.93 -18.28 8.14
CA LEU A 87 -14.67 -18.02 8.83
C LEU A 87 -14.88 -17.61 10.29
N ASP A 88 -15.86 -16.76 10.58
CA ASP A 88 -16.20 -16.35 11.95
C ASP A 88 -16.66 -17.55 12.79
N ASN A 89 -17.45 -18.46 12.19
CA ASN A 89 -17.83 -19.71 12.84
C ASN A 89 -16.60 -20.59 13.14
N LEU A 90 -15.63 -20.67 12.22
CA LEU A 90 -14.38 -21.42 12.44
C LEU A 90 -13.47 -20.77 13.50
N VAL A 91 -13.56 -19.45 13.70
CA VAL A 91 -12.84 -18.74 14.78
C VAL A 91 -13.45 -19.08 16.15
N VAL A 92 -14.78 -19.10 16.27
CA VAL A 92 -15.48 -19.32 17.54
C VAL A 92 -15.57 -20.81 17.90
N ALA A 93 -15.88 -21.66 16.93
CA ALA A 93 -16.14 -23.09 17.12
C ALA A 93 -15.38 -23.93 16.07
N PRO A 94 -14.06 -24.12 16.23
CA PRO A 94 -13.24 -24.86 15.27
C PRO A 94 -13.57 -26.37 15.20
N GLY A 95 -14.30 -26.92 16.17
CA GLY A 95 -14.59 -28.35 16.26
C GLY A 95 -13.32 -29.20 16.38
N ASP A 96 -13.29 -30.35 15.71
CA ASP A 96 -12.13 -31.27 15.67
C ASP A 96 -11.02 -30.81 14.71
N PHE A 97 -11.11 -29.60 14.15
CA PHE A 97 -10.10 -29.05 13.25
C PHE A 97 -8.88 -28.53 14.03
N ALA A 98 -8.19 -29.44 14.73
CA ALA A 98 -7.06 -29.13 15.61
C ALA A 98 -5.83 -28.58 14.86
N ALA A 99 -5.69 -28.91 13.56
CA ALA A 99 -4.54 -28.53 12.75
C ALA A 99 -4.48 -27.03 12.42
N CYS A 100 -5.60 -26.31 12.45
CA CYS A 100 -5.66 -24.90 12.07
C CYS A 100 -6.68 -24.16 12.93
N GLN A 101 -6.16 -23.55 13.99
CA GLN A 101 -6.93 -22.66 14.86
C GLN A 101 -6.80 -21.22 14.39
N LEU A 102 -7.94 -20.59 14.13
CA LEU A 102 -8.00 -19.20 13.72
C LEU A 102 -8.05 -18.29 14.95
N GLU A 103 -7.31 -17.19 14.89
CA GLU A 103 -7.38 -16.09 15.85
C GLU A 103 -8.44 -15.08 15.43
N GLU A 104 -8.33 -14.61 14.18
CA GLU A 104 -9.13 -13.50 13.66
C GLU A 104 -9.13 -13.53 12.13
N VAL A 105 -10.17 -12.97 11.53
CA VAL A 105 -10.25 -12.71 10.09
C VAL A 105 -10.56 -11.25 9.81
N ARG A 106 -9.89 -10.67 8.81
CA ARG A 106 -10.07 -9.25 8.44
C ARG A 106 -10.19 -9.05 6.94
N GLN A 107 -11.24 -8.35 6.52
CA GLN A 107 -11.38 -7.89 5.14
C GLN A 107 -10.34 -6.80 4.85
N VAL A 108 -9.65 -6.91 3.72
CA VAL A 108 -8.59 -5.97 3.32
C VAL A 108 -8.67 -5.63 1.83
N GLY A 109 -7.70 -4.86 1.34
CA GLY A 109 -7.51 -4.64 -0.08
C GLY A 109 -8.56 -3.74 -0.70
N SER A 110 -8.74 -3.83 -2.03
CA SER A 110 -9.58 -2.91 -2.79
C SER A 110 -11.06 -2.99 -2.43
N TYR A 111 -11.54 -4.18 -2.05
CA TYR A 111 -12.91 -4.39 -1.61
C TYR A 111 -13.22 -3.59 -0.33
N LYS A 112 -12.48 -3.83 0.76
CA LYS A 112 -12.67 -3.11 2.04
C LYS A 112 -12.47 -1.60 1.89
N LYS A 113 -11.55 -1.16 1.02
CA LYS A 113 -11.27 0.26 0.75
C LYS A 113 -12.31 0.94 -0.16
N GLY A 114 -13.18 0.17 -0.83
CA GLY A 114 -14.12 0.69 -1.81
C GLY A 114 -13.43 1.27 -3.04
N THR A 115 -12.31 0.66 -3.48
CA THR A 115 -11.48 1.07 -4.63
C THR A 115 -11.37 -0.04 -5.67
N MET A 116 -12.32 -0.97 -5.69
CA MET A 116 -12.47 -1.96 -6.75
C MET A 116 -12.67 -1.30 -8.12
N MET A 117 -12.26 -2.02 -9.16
CA MET A 117 -12.33 -1.59 -10.56
C MET A 117 -13.28 -2.50 -11.32
N ALA A 118 -13.99 -1.97 -12.31
CA ALA A 118 -14.86 -2.73 -13.20
C ALA A 118 -14.12 -3.93 -13.84
N GLY A 119 -14.80 -5.07 -13.96
CA GLY A 119 -14.24 -6.32 -14.47
C GLY A 119 -13.23 -7.01 -13.53
N LYS A 120 -12.93 -6.44 -12.36
CA LYS A 120 -12.00 -7.03 -11.36
C LYS A 120 -12.75 -7.35 -10.07
N ASN A 121 -13.61 -8.37 -10.14
CA ASN A 121 -14.49 -8.81 -9.06
C ASN A 121 -13.78 -9.69 -8.02
N VAL A 122 -12.69 -9.18 -7.46
CA VAL A 122 -11.86 -9.90 -6.49
C VAL A 122 -11.77 -9.13 -5.18
N ALA A 123 -12.11 -9.81 -4.08
CA ALA A 123 -11.94 -9.32 -2.72
C ALA A 123 -10.82 -10.07 -2.00
N ASP A 124 -10.30 -9.48 -0.92
CA ASP A 124 -9.23 -10.04 -0.11
C ASP A 124 -9.65 -10.12 1.35
N ILE A 125 -9.45 -11.27 1.98
CA ILE A 125 -9.63 -11.48 3.42
C ILE A 125 -8.33 -12.06 3.97
N VAL A 126 -7.77 -11.44 5.01
CA VAL A 126 -6.62 -11.97 5.73
C VAL A 126 -7.11 -12.85 6.86
N VAL A 127 -6.60 -14.08 6.91
CA VAL A 127 -6.89 -15.05 7.96
C VAL A 127 -5.67 -15.16 8.87
N ILE A 128 -5.84 -14.86 10.15
CA ILE A 128 -4.78 -14.90 11.16
C ILE A 128 -4.89 -16.21 11.93
N MET A 129 -3.88 -17.07 11.82
CA MET A 129 -3.77 -18.32 12.55
C MET A 129 -3.11 -18.11 13.91
N LYS A 130 -3.58 -18.87 14.91
CA LYS A 130 -2.91 -19.03 16.22
C LYS A 130 -1.66 -19.89 16.09
N THR A 131 -1.73 -20.91 15.23
CA THR A 131 -0.66 -21.84 14.91
C THR A 131 0.23 -21.32 13.78
N LEU A 132 1.37 -21.97 13.55
CA LEU A 132 2.24 -21.64 12.43
C LEU A 132 1.59 -22.07 11.10
N PRO A 133 1.66 -21.25 10.04
CA PRO A 133 0.94 -21.51 8.79
C PRO A 133 1.75 -22.48 7.93
N THR A 134 1.54 -23.79 8.15
CA THR A 134 2.08 -24.84 7.29
C THR A 134 1.30 -24.94 5.98
N LYS A 135 1.92 -25.46 4.92
CA LYS A 135 1.23 -25.66 3.62
C LYS A 135 0.03 -26.60 3.77
N GLU A 136 0.20 -27.68 4.53
CA GLU A 136 -0.87 -28.64 4.85
C GLU A 136 -2.04 -27.99 5.61
N ALA A 137 -1.75 -27.10 6.56
CA ALA A 137 -2.80 -26.40 7.30
C ALA A 137 -3.60 -25.43 6.41
N VAL A 138 -2.95 -24.80 5.43
CA VAL A 138 -3.61 -23.95 4.42
C VAL A 138 -4.51 -24.79 3.51
N GLU A 139 -4.04 -25.95 3.06
CA GLU A 139 -4.84 -26.87 2.24
C GLU A 139 -6.03 -27.45 3.02
N GLY A 140 -5.81 -27.87 4.27
CA GLY A 140 -6.87 -28.31 5.17
C GLY A 140 -7.93 -27.23 5.38
N LEU A 141 -7.51 -25.98 5.59
CA LEU A 141 -8.42 -24.85 5.75
C LEU A 141 -9.19 -24.58 4.45
N SER A 142 -8.52 -24.64 3.30
CA SER A 142 -9.15 -24.49 1.98
C SER A 142 -10.25 -25.54 1.75
N ASN A 143 -9.98 -26.80 2.06
CA ASN A 143 -10.94 -27.90 1.94
C ASN A 143 -12.12 -27.72 2.88
N LYS A 144 -11.86 -27.35 4.15
CA LYS A 144 -12.91 -27.12 5.14
C LYS A 144 -13.81 -25.94 4.76
N VAL A 145 -13.22 -24.84 4.32
CA VAL A 145 -13.98 -23.68 3.83
C VAL A 145 -14.81 -24.04 2.60
N ASN A 146 -14.25 -24.82 1.66
CA ASN A 146 -14.98 -25.27 0.48
C ASN A 146 -16.20 -26.11 0.84
N GLU A 147 -16.05 -27.04 1.80
CA GLU A 147 -17.13 -27.90 2.27
C GLU A 147 -18.25 -27.08 2.94
N GLU A 148 -17.91 -26.26 3.94
CA GLU A 148 -18.87 -25.46 4.70
C GLU A 148 -19.57 -24.40 3.83
N LEU A 149 -18.82 -23.72 2.95
CA LEU A 149 -19.40 -22.73 2.06
C LEU A 149 -20.36 -23.37 1.05
N ASN A 150 -20.03 -24.54 0.49
CA ASN A 150 -20.96 -25.25 -0.40
C ASN A 150 -22.18 -25.82 0.34
N LYS A 151 -22.07 -26.17 1.63
CA LYS A 151 -23.26 -26.50 2.45
C LYS A 151 -24.20 -25.31 2.56
N LEU A 152 -23.68 -24.12 2.89
CA LEU A 152 -24.46 -22.88 2.95
C LEU A 152 -25.06 -22.51 1.59
N MET A 153 -24.29 -22.58 0.51
CA MET A 153 -24.77 -22.26 -0.83
C MET A 153 -25.91 -23.19 -1.27
N ARG A 154 -25.83 -24.49 -0.97
CA ARG A 154 -26.92 -25.44 -1.29
C ARG A 154 -28.19 -25.17 -0.50
N ALA A 155 -28.08 -24.80 0.77
CA ALA A 155 -29.24 -24.46 1.59
C ALA A 155 -30.02 -23.25 1.03
N GLU A 156 -29.32 -22.33 0.36
CA GLU A 156 -29.91 -21.14 -0.27
C GLU A 156 -30.22 -21.32 -1.77
N GLY A 157 -30.05 -22.53 -2.33
CA GLY A 157 -30.25 -22.79 -3.77
C GLY A 157 -29.23 -22.10 -4.68
N GLY A 158 -28.08 -21.70 -4.15
CA GLY A 158 -27.01 -21.00 -4.86
C GLY A 158 -26.08 -21.93 -5.66
N THR A 159 -25.22 -21.31 -6.49
CA THR A 159 -24.22 -22.00 -7.30
C THR A 159 -23.07 -22.54 -6.43
N THR A 160 -22.53 -23.69 -6.82
CA THR A 160 -21.33 -24.27 -6.21
C THR A 160 -20.11 -23.38 -6.37
N VAL A 161 -19.24 -23.40 -5.36
CA VAL A 161 -18.00 -22.64 -5.29
C VAL A 161 -16.83 -23.61 -5.33
N THR A 162 -15.71 -23.19 -5.91
CA THR A 162 -14.46 -23.96 -5.95
C THR A 162 -13.33 -23.24 -5.23
N THR A 163 -12.47 -23.97 -4.54
CA THR A 163 -11.27 -23.41 -3.90
C THR A 163 -9.99 -23.89 -4.59
N ALA A 164 -8.98 -23.03 -4.62
CA ALA A 164 -7.66 -23.33 -5.17
C ALA A 164 -6.56 -22.77 -4.26
N SER A 165 -5.70 -23.65 -3.74
CA SER A 165 -4.56 -23.28 -2.89
C SER A 165 -3.37 -22.77 -3.72
N HIS A 166 -2.62 -21.83 -3.18
CA HIS A 166 -1.44 -21.23 -3.81
C HIS A 166 -0.46 -20.71 -2.74
N GLU A 167 0.74 -20.28 -3.12
CA GLU A 167 1.79 -19.85 -2.19
C GLU A 167 1.39 -18.74 -1.19
N ARG A 168 0.35 -17.96 -1.52
CA ARG A 168 -0.14 -16.85 -0.68
C ARG A 168 -1.30 -17.21 0.27
N GLY A 169 -1.79 -18.44 0.24
CA GLY A 169 -3.04 -18.87 0.87
C GLY A 169 -3.93 -19.65 -0.10
N PHE A 170 -5.20 -19.26 -0.27
CA PHE A 170 -6.08 -19.90 -1.25
C PHE A 170 -7.13 -18.93 -1.81
N THR A 171 -7.72 -19.26 -2.95
CA THR A 171 -8.75 -18.46 -3.61
C THR A 171 -10.05 -19.24 -3.71
N VAL A 172 -11.14 -18.60 -3.32
CA VAL A 172 -12.52 -19.09 -3.42
C VAL A 172 -13.15 -18.44 -4.64
N THR A 173 -13.58 -19.23 -5.62
CA THR A 173 -14.12 -18.73 -6.91
C THR A 173 -15.57 -19.16 -7.08
N ALA A 174 -16.46 -18.18 -7.28
CA ALA A 174 -17.85 -18.36 -7.67
C ALA A 174 -18.05 -17.90 -9.13
N ALA A 175 -19.28 -18.05 -9.66
CA ALA A 175 -19.58 -17.76 -11.06
C ALA A 175 -19.23 -16.33 -11.52
N SER A 176 -19.36 -15.33 -10.63
CA SER A 176 -19.22 -13.90 -10.98
C SER A 176 -18.25 -13.12 -10.08
N ALA A 177 -17.64 -13.76 -9.09
CA ALA A 177 -16.75 -13.14 -8.12
C ALA A 177 -15.74 -14.15 -7.56
N ALA A 178 -14.61 -13.64 -7.06
CA ALA A 178 -13.63 -14.43 -6.33
C ALA A 178 -13.19 -13.72 -5.04
N VAL A 179 -12.81 -14.50 -4.03
CA VAL A 179 -12.23 -13.99 -2.80
C VAL A 179 -10.92 -14.70 -2.53
N ARG A 180 -9.84 -13.93 -2.34
CA ARG A 180 -8.52 -14.46 -1.97
C ARG A 180 -8.39 -14.43 -0.46
N LEU A 181 -8.07 -15.57 0.12
CA LEU A 181 -7.80 -15.77 1.53
C LEU A 181 -6.29 -15.77 1.74
N LEU A 182 -5.82 -14.70 2.37
CA LEU A 182 -4.42 -14.41 2.61
C LEU A 182 -4.05 -14.91 4.00
N VAL A 183 -3.32 -16.04 4.07
CA VAL A 183 -3.08 -16.72 5.35
C VAL A 183 -1.82 -16.19 6.03
N THR A 184 -1.98 -15.72 7.27
CA THR A 184 -0.90 -15.22 8.12
C THR A 184 -1.00 -15.82 9.52
N THR A 185 -0.01 -15.53 10.38
CA THR A 185 -0.01 -15.89 11.81
C THR A 185 0.17 -14.65 12.67
N LEU A 186 -0.02 -14.80 13.98
CA LEU A 186 0.35 -13.82 15.01
C LEU A 186 1.81 -13.33 14.88
N HIS A 187 2.05 -12.06 15.20
CA HIS A 187 3.37 -11.43 15.05
C HIS A 187 4.48 -12.11 15.87
N GLN A 188 4.14 -12.65 17.04
CA GLN A 188 5.06 -13.39 17.90
C GLN A 188 5.57 -14.70 17.28
N ASN A 189 4.81 -15.30 16.37
CA ASN A 189 5.15 -16.55 15.70
C ASN A 189 6.14 -16.34 14.53
N LEU A 190 6.33 -15.10 14.07
CA LEU A 190 7.19 -14.81 12.92
C LEU A 190 8.65 -15.25 13.12
N ARG A 191 9.13 -15.26 14.37
CA ARG A 191 10.50 -15.69 14.72
C ARG A 191 10.67 -17.22 14.72
N LYS A 192 9.57 -17.96 14.65
CA LYS A 192 9.52 -19.42 14.69
C LYS A 192 9.23 -20.02 13.31
N LEU A 193 9.22 -19.19 12.27
CA LEU A 193 8.98 -19.65 10.90
C LEU A 193 10.21 -20.41 10.39
N GLU A 194 9.91 -21.51 9.71
CA GLU A 194 10.89 -22.40 9.10
C GLU A 194 10.59 -22.44 7.59
N PRO A 195 11.55 -22.05 6.72
CA PRO A 195 11.29 -21.85 5.29
C PRO A 195 10.75 -23.08 4.53
N GLU A 196 11.08 -24.30 4.97
CA GLU A 196 10.68 -25.52 4.26
C GLU A 196 9.26 -25.99 4.63
N VAL A 197 8.83 -25.68 5.85
CA VAL A 197 7.57 -26.18 6.44
C VAL A 197 6.44 -25.14 6.32
N HIS A 198 6.78 -23.87 6.48
CA HIS A 198 5.82 -22.78 6.61
C HIS A 198 5.72 -21.93 5.33
N LEU A 199 4.68 -21.10 5.25
CA LEU A 199 4.61 -20.05 4.24
C LEU A 199 5.79 -19.07 4.39
N ASP A 200 6.25 -18.52 3.26
CA ASP A 200 7.37 -17.57 3.22
C ASP A 200 7.10 -16.38 4.17
N TYR A 201 8.11 -16.03 4.97
CA TYR A 201 8.14 -14.84 5.82
C TYR A 201 7.69 -13.59 5.07
N LYS A 202 8.13 -13.39 3.82
CA LYS A 202 7.76 -12.21 3.02
C LYS A 202 6.26 -12.18 2.73
N VAL A 203 5.66 -13.33 2.43
CA VAL A 203 4.22 -13.48 2.18
C VAL A 203 3.43 -13.15 3.44
N ILE A 204 3.76 -13.81 4.56
CA ILE A 204 3.10 -13.60 5.85
C ILE A 204 3.20 -12.14 6.29
N SER A 205 4.38 -11.55 6.20
CA SER A 205 4.63 -10.14 6.53
C SER A 205 3.82 -9.18 5.65
N SER A 206 3.68 -9.49 4.35
CA SER A 206 2.87 -8.70 3.41
C SER A 206 1.37 -8.73 3.75
N HIS A 207 0.85 -9.85 4.25
CA HIS A 207 -0.55 -9.97 4.67
C HIS A 207 -0.83 -9.19 5.96
N LEU A 208 0.10 -9.23 6.93
CA LEU A 208 0.05 -8.34 8.10
C LEU A 208 0.11 -6.86 7.70
N ALA A 209 0.89 -6.52 6.67
CA ALA A 209 0.90 -5.16 6.12
C ALA A 209 -0.46 -4.78 5.50
N ALA A 210 -1.10 -5.69 4.77
CA ALA A 210 -2.43 -5.44 4.19
C ALA A 210 -3.50 -5.11 5.24
N ILE A 211 -3.43 -5.72 6.43
CA ILE A 211 -4.26 -5.35 7.58
C ILE A 211 -4.00 -3.90 8.01
N ARG A 212 -2.72 -3.55 8.23
CA ARG A 212 -2.34 -2.17 8.64
C ARG A 212 -2.75 -1.14 7.60
N HIS A 213 -2.55 -1.44 6.32
CA HIS A 213 -2.94 -0.57 5.21
C HIS A 213 -4.44 -0.34 5.17
N SER A 214 -5.24 -1.38 5.44
CA SER A 214 -6.70 -1.28 5.42
C SER A 214 -7.21 -0.46 6.62
N ARG A 215 -6.63 -0.68 7.81
CA ARG A 215 -6.93 0.12 9.00
C ARG A 215 -6.55 1.59 8.81
N TRP A 216 -5.34 1.88 8.33
CA TRP A 216 -4.92 3.25 8.03
C TRP A 216 -5.87 3.91 7.03
N PHE A 217 -6.27 3.19 5.98
CA PHE A 217 -7.19 3.71 4.97
C PHE A 217 -8.56 4.03 5.57
N GLU A 218 -9.07 3.14 6.43
CA GLU A 218 -10.32 3.34 7.14
C GLU A 218 -10.26 4.55 8.07
N GLU A 219 -9.13 4.83 8.73
CA GLU A 219 -8.98 5.95 9.67
C GLU A 219 -8.64 7.31 8.98
N ASN A 220 -8.05 7.30 7.77
CA ASN A 220 -7.49 8.51 7.15
C ASN A 220 -8.10 8.86 5.78
N ALA A 221 -8.63 7.88 5.03
CA ALA A 221 -9.04 8.06 3.63
C ALA A 221 -10.57 8.01 3.43
N HIS A 222 -11.33 8.65 4.32
CA HIS A 222 -12.80 8.67 4.26
C HIS A 222 -13.37 9.41 3.04
N HIS A 223 -12.69 10.47 2.58
CA HIS A 223 -13.22 11.34 1.54
C HIS A 223 -13.35 10.62 0.19
N SER A 224 -14.53 10.71 -0.44
CA SER A 224 -14.86 9.95 -1.66
C SER A 224 -13.91 10.27 -2.83
N SER A 225 -13.47 11.52 -2.97
CA SER A 225 -12.52 11.93 -4.03
C SER A 225 -11.19 11.16 -3.97
N ILE A 226 -10.78 10.65 -2.80
CA ILE A 226 -9.59 9.81 -2.67
C ILE A 226 -9.78 8.50 -3.43
N LYS A 227 -10.94 7.87 -3.26
CA LYS A 227 -11.31 6.65 -3.98
C LYS A 227 -11.44 6.89 -5.49
N VAL A 228 -11.88 8.08 -5.90
CA VAL A 228 -11.91 8.49 -7.31
C VAL A 228 -10.48 8.55 -7.88
N LEU A 229 -9.59 9.28 -7.21
CA LEU A 229 -8.20 9.44 -7.65
C LEU A 229 -7.43 8.12 -7.67
N ILE A 230 -7.64 7.24 -6.70
CA ILE A 230 -7.02 5.91 -6.67
C ILE A 230 -7.37 5.10 -7.92
N ARG A 231 -8.65 5.08 -8.33
CA ARG A 231 -9.07 4.35 -9.54
C ARG A 231 -8.43 4.93 -10.79
N LEU A 232 -8.40 6.25 -10.91
CA LEU A 232 -7.78 6.95 -12.04
C LEU A 232 -6.27 6.67 -12.13
N LEU A 233 -5.56 6.71 -11.00
CA LEU A 233 -4.12 6.42 -10.95
C LEU A 233 -3.84 4.94 -11.25
N ARG A 234 -4.65 4.00 -10.76
CA ARG A 234 -4.52 2.57 -11.10
C ARG A 234 -4.76 2.31 -12.58
N ASP A 235 -5.77 2.94 -13.18
CA ASP A 235 -6.02 2.87 -14.63
C ASP A 235 -4.80 3.40 -15.41
N MET A 236 -4.27 4.56 -15.02
CA MET A 236 -3.06 5.12 -15.60
C MET A 236 -1.87 4.16 -15.50
N CYS A 237 -1.61 3.60 -14.32
CA CYS A 237 -0.50 2.65 -14.14
C CYS A 237 -0.68 1.39 -15.02
N SER A 238 -1.92 0.92 -15.22
CA SER A 238 -2.20 -0.24 -16.07
C SER A 238 -2.00 0.04 -17.56
N ARG A 239 -2.14 1.30 -17.99
CA ARG A 239 -1.97 1.72 -19.38
C ARG A 239 -0.53 2.09 -19.74
N HIS A 240 0.33 2.32 -18.73
CA HIS A 240 1.69 2.80 -18.93
C HIS A 240 2.69 1.93 -18.16
N ALA A 241 3.41 1.07 -18.87
CA ALA A 241 4.36 0.12 -18.27
C ALA A 241 5.45 0.77 -17.40
N GLY A 242 5.85 2.01 -17.70
CA GLY A 242 6.82 2.75 -16.87
C GLY A 242 6.34 3.08 -15.45
N LEU A 243 5.05 2.90 -15.16
CA LEU A 243 4.45 3.10 -13.83
C LEU A 243 4.11 1.78 -13.12
N GLU A 244 4.42 0.63 -13.72
CA GLU A 244 4.19 -0.70 -13.14
C GLU A 244 4.79 -0.88 -11.72
N PRO A 245 5.98 -0.30 -11.39
CA PRO A 245 6.54 -0.40 -10.04
C PRO A 245 5.74 0.29 -8.95
N LEU A 246 4.76 1.16 -9.28
CA LEU A 246 3.91 1.81 -8.29
C LEU A 246 2.95 0.80 -7.68
N THR A 247 3.29 0.34 -6.48
CA THR A 247 2.46 -0.62 -5.75
C THR A 247 1.09 -0.01 -5.41
N PRO A 248 0.03 -0.84 -5.23
CA PRO A 248 -1.29 -0.35 -4.83
C PRO A 248 -1.27 0.51 -3.56
N TRP A 249 -0.38 0.19 -2.60
CA TRP A 249 -0.23 0.97 -1.38
C TRP A 249 0.37 2.36 -1.63
N MET A 250 1.39 2.46 -2.48
CA MET A 250 1.97 3.75 -2.89
C MET A 250 0.92 4.63 -3.57
N ILE A 251 0.04 4.03 -4.39
CA ILE A 251 -1.05 4.76 -5.05
C ILE A 251 -2.09 5.27 -4.03
N ASP A 252 -2.50 4.44 -3.06
CA ASP A 252 -3.46 4.83 -2.03
C ASP A 252 -2.94 6.04 -1.22
N LEU A 253 -1.67 5.97 -0.83
CA LEU A 253 -0.97 7.00 -0.09
C LEU A 253 -0.77 8.29 -0.91
N LEU A 254 -0.35 8.17 -2.17
CA LEU A 254 -0.20 9.31 -3.08
C LEU A 254 -1.54 10.02 -3.30
N ALA A 255 -2.62 9.27 -3.52
CA ALA A 255 -3.95 9.84 -3.72
C ALA A 255 -4.44 10.60 -2.48
N HIS A 256 -4.30 10.00 -1.29
CA HIS A 256 -4.63 10.66 -0.03
C HIS A 256 -3.81 11.95 0.15
N HIS A 257 -2.49 11.89 -0.06
CA HIS A 257 -1.62 13.06 0.05
C HIS A 257 -2.03 14.17 -0.92
N CYS A 258 -2.29 13.82 -2.18
CA CYS A 258 -2.66 14.80 -3.20
C CYS A 258 -3.94 15.55 -2.85
N ILE A 259 -4.89 14.89 -2.19
CA ILE A 259 -6.21 15.46 -1.89
C ILE A 259 -6.22 16.18 -0.53
N MET A 260 -5.67 15.56 0.51
CA MET A 260 -5.86 16.01 1.90
C MET A 260 -4.68 16.81 2.44
N ASN A 261 -3.46 16.61 1.94
CA ASN A 261 -2.30 17.33 2.46
C ASN A 261 -2.19 18.71 1.79
N ASN A 262 -2.93 19.71 2.26
CA ASN A 262 -2.86 21.07 1.75
C ASN A 262 -3.13 22.10 2.87
N PRO A 263 -2.71 23.37 2.72
CA PRO A 263 -2.86 24.38 3.76
C PRO A 263 -4.31 24.64 4.17
N ALA A 264 -5.26 24.53 3.24
CA ALA A 264 -6.68 24.74 3.50
C ALA A 264 -7.34 23.58 4.28
N ARG A 265 -6.67 22.42 4.39
CA ARG A 265 -7.19 21.20 5.05
C ARG A 265 -8.56 20.77 4.54
N GLN A 266 -8.87 21.11 3.29
CA GLN A 266 -10.08 20.71 2.59
C GLN A 266 -9.71 19.80 1.43
N ALA A 267 -10.61 18.91 1.05
CA ALA A 267 -10.35 18.01 -0.07
C ALA A 267 -10.17 18.82 -1.37
N LEU A 268 -9.02 18.67 -2.02
CA LEU A 268 -8.78 19.32 -3.29
C LEU A 268 -9.74 18.79 -4.38
N PRO A 269 -10.15 19.66 -5.33
CA PRO A 269 -10.85 19.23 -6.54
C PRO A 269 -10.06 18.17 -7.32
N ILE A 270 -10.77 17.24 -7.96
CA ILE A 270 -10.15 16.05 -8.58
C ILE A 270 -9.16 16.40 -9.69
N ASN A 271 -9.44 17.44 -10.48
CA ASN A 271 -8.56 17.97 -11.52
C ASN A 271 -7.25 18.52 -10.96
N VAL A 272 -7.31 19.23 -9.84
CA VAL A 272 -6.12 19.75 -9.14
C VAL A 272 -5.31 18.60 -8.55
N ALA A 273 -5.97 17.68 -7.84
CA ALA A 273 -5.31 16.54 -7.22
C ALA A 273 -4.66 15.59 -8.25
N PHE A 274 -5.31 15.37 -9.39
CA PHE A 274 -4.78 14.56 -10.49
C PHE A 274 -3.52 15.19 -11.09
N ARG A 275 -3.55 16.50 -11.39
CA ARG A 275 -2.34 17.22 -11.84
C ARG A 275 -1.24 17.20 -10.79
N ARG A 276 -1.58 17.41 -9.52
CA ARG A 276 -0.62 17.36 -8.41
C ARG A 276 0.07 16.00 -8.32
N ALA A 277 -0.66 14.90 -8.48
CA ALA A 277 -0.07 13.56 -8.49
C ALA A 277 1.01 13.41 -9.58
N LEU A 278 0.72 13.87 -10.80
CA LEU A 278 1.69 13.86 -11.90
C LEU A 278 2.89 14.78 -11.61
N SER A 279 2.64 15.98 -11.09
CA SER A 279 3.69 16.94 -10.73
C SER A 279 4.61 16.41 -9.63
N LEU A 280 4.06 15.72 -8.63
CA LEU A 280 4.86 15.13 -7.55
C LEU A 280 5.71 13.95 -8.06
N LEU A 281 5.16 13.11 -8.93
CA LEU A 281 5.92 12.04 -9.58
C LEU A 281 7.06 12.63 -10.43
N ALA A 282 6.77 13.64 -11.25
CA ALA A 282 7.76 14.33 -12.07
C ALA A 282 8.79 15.11 -11.22
N GLY A 283 8.36 15.65 -10.08
CA GLY A 283 9.20 16.32 -9.09
C GLY A 283 10.09 15.37 -8.27
N GLY A 284 10.03 14.07 -8.55
CA GLY A 284 10.93 13.09 -7.97
C GLY A 284 10.52 12.56 -6.61
N LEU A 285 9.22 12.52 -6.30
CA LEU A 285 8.69 12.00 -5.03
C LEU A 285 9.23 10.60 -4.67
N PHE A 286 9.53 9.77 -5.67
CA PHE A 286 10.07 8.41 -5.47
C PHE A 286 11.54 8.27 -5.91
N LEU A 287 12.26 9.38 -6.08
CA LEU A 287 13.70 9.34 -6.37
C LEU A 287 14.55 9.20 -5.10
N PRO A 288 15.76 8.62 -5.21
CA PRO A 288 16.71 8.57 -4.10
C PRO A 288 16.97 9.96 -3.50
N GLY A 289 16.95 10.05 -2.16
CA GLY A 289 17.13 11.31 -1.45
C GLY A 289 15.86 12.12 -1.19
N CYS A 290 14.71 11.65 -1.69
CA CYS A 290 13.42 12.19 -1.30
C CYS A 290 13.02 11.68 0.09
N MET A 291 12.41 12.55 0.92
CA MET A 291 11.83 12.13 2.19
C MET A 291 10.67 11.14 1.95
N PRO A 292 10.59 10.01 2.69
CA PRO A 292 9.42 9.15 2.62
C PRO A 292 8.22 9.93 3.15
N VAL A 293 7.36 10.38 2.25
CA VAL A 293 6.13 11.13 2.57
C VAL A 293 5.09 10.25 3.29
N PHE A 294 5.34 8.94 3.35
CA PHE A 294 4.35 7.97 3.76
C PHE A 294 4.80 7.16 4.98
N PRO A 295 3.91 6.92 5.97
CA PRO A 295 4.23 6.09 7.11
C PRO A 295 4.61 4.69 6.62
N SER A 296 5.90 4.37 6.71
CA SER A 296 6.41 3.05 6.38
C SER A 296 5.82 2.03 7.35
N SER A 297 5.33 0.91 6.82
CA SER A 297 5.21 -0.30 7.62
C SER A 297 5.76 -1.47 6.80
N PRO A 298 6.65 -2.34 7.31
CA PRO A 298 7.80 -2.14 8.21
C PRO A 298 9.08 -1.82 7.34
N PRO A 299 10.35 -2.06 7.75
CA PRO A 299 11.54 -1.34 7.23
C PRO A 299 11.98 -1.66 5.78
N SER A 300 11.26 -2.50 5.03
CA SER A 300 11.67 -2.86 3.67
C SER A 300 11.57 -1.69 2.68
N LEU A 301 10.62 -0.77 2.86
CA LEU A 301 10.50 0.42 2.01
C LEU A 301 11.66 1.41 2.16
N ALA A 302 12.36 1.41 3.31
CA ALA A 302 13.57 2.21 3.48
C ALA A 302 14.76 1.61 2.72
N ALA A 303 14.76 0.30 2.48
CA ALA A 303 15.82 -0.41 1.77
C ALA A 303 15.63 -0.46 0.24
N THR A 304 14.40 -0.31 -0.26
CA THR A 304 14.14 -0.34 -1.71
C THR A 304 14.43 1.00 -2.39
N THR A 305 14.30 2.13 -1.69
CA THR A 305 14.65 3.45 -2.24
C THR A 305 16.16 3.65 -2.40
N THR A 306 16.99 2.75 -1.85
CA THR A 306 18.45 2.80 -1.98
C THR A 306 19.01 1.95 -3.12
N LEU A 307 18.24 1.12 -3.84
CA LEU A 307 18.78 0.22 -4.87
C LEU A 307 17.83 -0.05 -6.05
N LEU A 308 17.33 1.00 -6.73
CA LEU A 308 16.95 0.86 -8.13
C LEU A 308 18.11 1.36 -9.01
N PRO A 309 18.99 0.48 -9.53
CA PRO A 309 19.81 0.85 -10.65
C PRO A 309 18.87 1.04 -11.84
N LEU A 310 18.63 2.29 -12.22
CA LEU A 310 18.16 2.62 -13.56
C LEU A 310 19.21 2.11 -14.54
N ALA A 311 19.07 0.86 -14.98
CA ALA A 311 19.77 0.38 -16.16
C ALA A 311 19.17 1.11 -17.36
N LEU A 312 19.83 2.18 -17.78
CA LEU A 312 19.62 2.77 -19.09
C LEU A 312 20.09 1.74 -20.14
N PRO A 313 19.26 1.34 -21.11
CA PRO A 313 19.77 0.60 -22.25
C PRO A 313 20.66 1.52 -23.08
N GLN A 314 21.83 1.00 -23.48
CA GLN A 314 22.63 1.55 -24.58
C GLN A 314 21.91 1.36 -25.91
#